data_AF-A0A2N1TFC8-F1
#
_entry.id   AF-A0A2N1TFC8-F1
#
_cell.length_a   1.000
_cell.length_b   1.000
_cell.length_c   1.000
_cell.angle_alpha   90.00
_cell.angle_beta   90.00
_cell.angle_gamma   90.00
#
_symmetry.space_group_name_H-M   'P 1'
#
loop_
_entity.id
_entity.type
_entity.pdbx_description
1 polymer ?
#
loop_
_entity_poly.entity_id
_entity_poly.type
_entity_poly.pdbx_seq_one_letter_code
_entity_poly.pdbx_strand_id
1 'polypeptide(L)' 'MALYEMTSNEFRPIVQTSFTELKIRERGDLQRLLRSQIEVLGDDLYVLSEEFGDWEDSKRRIDILALDKQA' A
#
# COMPACT_ATOMS: atom_id res chain seq x y z
N MET A 1 0.66 -10.00 -17.89
CA MET A 1 1.61 -11.02 -17.40
C MET A 1 0.81 -12.01 -16.57
N ALA A 2 0.92 -13.32 -16.82
CA ALA A 2 0.17 -14.32 -16.06
C ALA A 2 0.84 -14.55 -14.70
N LEU A 3 0.05 -14.53 -13.62
CA LEU A 3 0.51 -14.86 -12.27
C LEU A 3 -0.08 -16.20 -11.87
N TYR A 4 0.68 -17.01 -11.13
CA TYR A 4 0.26 -18.30 -10.63
C TYR A 4 0.65 -18.45 -9.16
N GLU A 5 -0.23 -19.01 -8.35
CA GLU A 5 0.07 -19.50 -7.00
C GLU A 5 0.65 -20.91 -7.11
N MET A 6 1.81 -21.16 -6.48
CA MET A 6 2.40 -22.49 -6.39
C MET A 6 1.96 -23.16 -5.08
N THR A 7 1.36 -24.34 -5.19
CA THR A 7 1.09 -25.22 -4.05
C THR A 7 2.10 -26.37 -4.04
N SER A 8 1.97 -27.32 -3.11
CA SER A 8 2.85 -28.50 -3.09
C SER A 8 2.76 -29.36 -4.35
N ASN A 9 1.61 -29.37 -5.04
CA ASN A 9 1.31 -30.34 -6.10
C ASN A 9 0.87 -29.71 -7.44
N GLU A 10 0.54 -28.41 -7.47
CA GLU A 10 0.02 -27.75 -8.67
C GLU A 10 0.30 -26.23 -8.71
N PHE A 11 0.27 -25.66 -9.92
CA PHE A 11 0.21 -24.22 -10.16
C PHE A 11 -1.23 -23.79 -10.44
N ARG A 12 -1.75 -22.85 -9.65
CA ARG A 12 -3.10 -22.30 -9.81
C ARG A 12 -3.02 -20.91 -10.46
N PRO A 13 -3.75 -20.64 -11.55
CA PRO A 13 -3.75 -19.31 -12.16
C PRO A 13 -4.37 -18.29 -11.21
N ILE A 14 -3.67 -17.18 -10.98
CA ILE A 14 -4.23 -16.02 -10.28
C ILE A 14 -4.95 -15.18 -11.32
N VAL A 15 -6.28 -15.13 -11.19
CA VAL A 15 -7.14 -14.35 -12.09
C VAL A 15 -6.86 -12.87 -11.88
N GLN A 16 -6.57 -12.16 -12.97
CA GLN A 16 -6.44 -10.72 -12.92
C GLN A 16 -7.78 -10.08 -12.56
N THR A 17 -7.72 -9.09 -11.68
CA THR A 17 -8.88 -8.33 -11.22
C THR A 17 -8.44 -6.87 -11.03
N SER A 18 -9.41 -5.98 -10.89
CA SER A 18 -9.21 -4.58 -10.54
C SER A 18 -9.68 -4.27 -9.12
N PHE A 19 -9.18 -3.17 -8.54
CA PHE A 19 -9.70 -2.68 -7.25
C PHE A 19 -11.19 -2.33 -7.32
N THR A 20 -11.67 -1.85 -8.46
CA THR A 20 -13.09 -1.56 -8.68
C THR A 20 -13.96 -2.81 -8.59
N GLU A 21 -13.57 -3.89 -9.26
CA GLU A 21 -14.31 -5.17 -9.22
C GLU A 21 -14.33 -5.76 -7.80
N LEU A 22 -13.21 -5.64 -7.08
CA LEU A 22 -13.09 -6.07 -5.69
C LEU A 22 -13.76 -5.12 -4.69
N LYS A 23 -14.30 -3.97 -5.15
CA LYS A 23 -14.87 -2.90 -4.31
C LYS A 23 -13.91 -2.37 -3.23
N ILE A 24 -12.60 -2.45 -3.50
CA ILE A 24 -11.55 -1.93 -2.64
C ILE A 24 -11.43 -0.44 -2.88
N ARG A 25 -11.50 0.35 -1.80
CA ARG A 25 -11.34 1.80 -1.83
C ARG A 25 -9.95 2.18 -1.36
N GLU A 26 -9.35 3.16 -2.03
CA GLU A 26 -8.00 3.63 -1.72
C GLU A 26 -7.86 4.06 -0.25
N ARG A 27 -8.57 5.12 0.16
CA ARG A 27 -8.50 5.64 1.55
C ARG A 27 -9.11 4.69 2.59
N GLY A 28 -10.27 4.12 2.25
CA GLY A 28 -11.06 3.32 3.18
C GLY A 28 -10.44 1.96 3.50
N ASP A 29 -9.70 1.38 2.55
CA ASP A 29 -9.16 0.03 2.65
C ASP A 29 -7.64 0.04 2.52
N LEU A 30 -7.09 0.36 1.34
CA LEU A 30 -5.64 0.20 1.08
C LEU A 30 -4.78 1.08 1.99
N GLN A 31 -5.02 2.39 2.01
CA GLN A 31 -4.26 3.35 2.81
C GLN A 31 -4.39 3.04 4.31
N ARG A 32 -5.61 2.73 4.77
CA ARG A 32 -5.87 2.31 6.16
C ARG A 32 -5.05 1.07 6.52
N LEU A 33 -5.05 0.05 5.65
CA LEU A 33 -4.31 -1.19 5.86
C LEU A 33 -2.81 -0.95 5.85
N LEU A 34 -2.29 -0.24 4.84
CA LEU A 34 -0.87 0.11 4.73
C LEU A 34 -0.40 0.92 5.93
N ARG A 35 -1.19 1.85 6.46
CA ARG A 35 -0.84 2.55 7.71
C ARG A 35 -0.78 1.61 8.90
N SER A 36 -1.77 0.71 9.03
CA SER A 36 -1.85 -0.21 10.17
C SER A 36 -0.82 -1.33 10.15
N GLN A 37 -0.30 -1.64 8.95
CA GLN A 37 0.64 -2.71 8.68
C GLN A 37 1.77 -2.16 7.81
N ILE A 38 2.38 -1.05 8.24
CA ILE A 38 3.38 -0.33 7.44
C ILE A 38 4.63 -1.17 7.19
N GLU A 39 4.87 -2.18 8.03
CA GLU A 39 5.93 -3.17 7.90
C GLU A 39 5.91 -3.93 6.57
N VAL A 40 4.76 -3.99 5.87
CA VAL A 40 4.69 -4.60 4.53
C VAL A 40 5.47 -3.81 3.47
N LEU A 41 5.78 -2.53 3.74
CA LEU A 41 6.56 -1.67 2.85
C LEU A 41 8.05 -1.60 3.24
N GLY A 42 8.39 -1.95 4.48
CA GLY A 42 9.77 -1.95 4.96
C GLY A 42 9.86 -2.08 6.47
N ASP A 43 11.00 -2.57 6.94
CA ASP A 43 11.28 -2.70 8.37
C ASP A 43 11.47 -1.31 9.01
N ASP A 44 11.05 -1.18 10.27
CA ASP A 44 11.30 0.01 11.10
C ASP A 44 10.74 1.35 10.57
N LEU A 45 9.67 1.31 9.77
CA LEU A 45 8.97 2.52 9.33
C LEU A 45 8.07 3.11 10.44
N TYR A 46 8.18 4.41 10.67
CA TYR A 46 7.32 5.17 11.57
C TYR A 46 6.41 6.12 10.80
N VAL A 47 5.09 5.89 10.85
CA VAL A 47 4.11 6.74 10.16
C VAL A 47 3.93 8.06 10.90
N LEU A 48 4.21 9.18 10.22
CA LEU A 48 4.06 10.54 10.75
C LEU A 48 2.67 11.12 10.49
N SER A 49 2.18 11.00 9.26
CA SER A 49 0.91 11.61 8.84
C SER A 49 0.32 10.88 7.64
N GLU A 50 -1.00 10.90 7.57
CA GLU A 50 -1.75 10.61 6.34
C GLU A 50 -2.07 11.92 5.61
N GLU A 51 -2.26 11.85 4.29
CA GLU A 51 -2.74 12.96 3.47
C GLU A 51 -1.93 14.25 3.66
N PHE A 52 -0.62 14.11 3.90
CA PHE A 52 0.27 15.23 4.20
C PHE A 52 0.36 16.14 2.98
N GLY A 53 0.16 17.44 3.20
CA GLY A 53 0.19 18.48 2.17
C GLY A 53 0.73 19.82 2.67
N ASP A 54 1.20 19.87 3.91
CA ASP A 54 1.48 21.12 4.64
C ASP A 54 2.94 21.55 4.43
N TRP A 55 3.31 21.83 3.18
CA TRP A 55 4.62 22.38 2.83
C TRP A 55 4.50 23.49 1.77
N GLU A 56 5.44 24.43 1.78
CA GLU A 56 5.43 25.58 0.87
C GLU A 56 5.43 25.13 -0.61
N ASP A 57 4.63 25.84 -1.41
CA ASP A 57 4.39 25.54 -2.84
C ASP A 57 3.78 24.18 -3.15
N SER A 58 3.21 23.49 -2.16
CA SER A 58 2.64 22.18 -2.42
C SER A 58 1.34 22.22 -3.21
N LYS A 59 1.43 21.84 -4.49
CA LYS A 59 0.28 21.42 -5.31
C LYS A 59 0.00 19.91 -5.20
N ARG A 60 0.78 19.18 -4.39
CA ARG A 60 0.72 17.72 -4.32
C ARG A 60 0.51 17.26 -2.89
N ARG A 61 -0.05 16.08 -2.73
CA ARG A 61 -0.30 15.49 -1.43
C ARG A 61 0.37 14.13 -1.39
N ILE A 62 0.94 13.81 -0.24
CA ILE A 62 1.48 12.49 0.06
C ILE A 62 0.39 11.75 0.84
N ASP A 63 -0.01 10.56 0.39
CA ASP A 63 -1.09 9.83 1.06
C ASP A 63 -0.62 9.24 2.41
N ILE A 64 0.62 8.74 2.51
CA ILE A 64 1.25 8.31 3.77
C ILE A 64 2.69 8.84 3.82
N LEU A 65 2.99 9.63 4.85
CA LEU A 65 4.35 10.07 5.19
C LEU A 65 4.88 9.22 6.34
N ALA A 66 6.01 8.55 6.13
CA ALA A 66 6.70 7.77 7.14
C ALA A 66 8.21 8.06 7.13
N LEU A 67 8.87 7.81 8.26
CA LEU A 67 10.33 7.88 8.40
C LEU A 67 10.90 6.48 8.60
N ASP A 68 12.10 6.25 8.07
CA ASP A 68 12.95 5.14 8.48
C ASP A 68 13.97 5.60 9.54
N LYS A 69 14.80 4.68 10.03
CA LYS A 69 15.83 4.96 11.05
C LYS A 69 17.04 5.75 10.52
N GLN A 70 17.19 5.90 9.22
CA GLN A 70 18.34 6.54 8.57
C GLN A 70 18.04 7.98 8.12
N ALA A 71 16.79 8.42 8.26
CA ALA A 71 16.29 9.75 7.88
C ALA A 71 16.71 10.87 8.84
#